data_AF-A0A2V8G2T3-F1
#
_entry.id   AF-A0A2V8G2T3-F1
#
_cell.length_a   1.000
_cell.length_b   1.000
_cell.length_c   1.000
_cell.angle_alpha   90.00
_cell.angle_beta   90.00
_cell.angle_gamma   90.00
#
_symmetry.space_group_name_H-M   'P 1'
#
loop_
_entity.id
_entity.type
_entity.pdbx_description
1 polymer ?
#
loop_
_entity_poly.entity_id
_entity_poly.type
_entity_poly.pdbx_seq_one_letter_code
_entity_poly.pdbx_strand_id
1 'polypeptide(L)'
;ANFAREYWKQPAAALGRRIKNAPNDPWRTIVGVAGDERDDGLAKPAPAIVFWPLVIRHFWNSPVDVRRGLTYAIRTERPKSPTLMKEIQQAVWSVNGNLPVANVRTLPEIMSRSMAQTSFALVMLAIAAGVALALGVVGIYGVIAYVAAQRTKEIGIRIALGAVSRDVASLFVRHGLLLAGVGIALGMAAAAAATRIVPARNPRRPHRSRRSAAAGSVTSIRSAGLPPSREALRRDSP
;
A
#
# COMPACT_ATOMS: atom_id res chain seq x y z
N ALA A 1 -5.91 -20.48 -8.83
CA ALA A 1 -4.89 -21.20 -9.64
C ALA A 1 -3.77 -21.84 -8.79
N ASN A 2 -3.57 -21.40 -7.54
CA ASN A 2 -2.47 -21.81 -6.69
C ASN A 2 -2.48 -23.31 -6.37
N PHE A 3 -3.66 -23.86 -6.03
CA PHE A 3 -3.85 -25.30 -5.86
C PHE A 3 -3.37 -26.12 -7.06
N ALA A 4 -3.73 -25.70 -8.29
CA ALA A 4 -3.31 -26.40 -9.49
C ALA A 4 -1.79 -26.36 -9.70
N ARG A 5 -1.12 -25.26 -9.34
CA ARG A 5 0.35 -25.15 -9.40
C ARG A 5 1.05 -25.99 -8.33
N GLU A 6 0.47 -26.09 -7.14
CA GLU A 6 1.05 -26.86 -6.04
C GLU A 6 1.09 -28.36 -6.36
N TYR A 7 -0.01 -28.90 -6.90
CA TYR A 7 -0.12 -30.34 -7.18
C TYR A 7 0.35 -30.75 -8.58
N TRP A 8 0.13 -29.92 -9.61
CA TRP A 8 0.43 -30.27 -11.00
C TRP A 8 1.48 -29.38 -11.67
N LYS A 9 2.14 -28.48 -10.91
CA LYS A 9 3.13 -27.48 -11.38
C LYS A 9 2.62 -26.44 -12.38
N GLN A 10 1.62 -26.77 -13.18
CA GLN A 10 1.00 -25.91 -14.18
C GLN A 10 -0.53 -25.95 -14.08
N PRO A 11 -1.22 -24.79 -14.18
CA PRO A 11 -2.69 -24.73 -14.12
C PRO A 11 -3.39 -25.58 -15.19
N ALA A 12 -2.87 -25.59 -16.43
CA ALA A 12 -3.49 -26.32 -17.53
C ALA A 12 -3.43 -27.84 -17.33
N ALA A 13 -2.40 -28.35 -16.65
CA ALA A 13 -2.21 -29.78 -16.41
C ALA A 13 -3.20 -30.38 -15.39
N ALA A 14 -3.89 -29.52 -14.63
CA ALA A 14 -4.91 -29.96 -13.67
C ALA A 14 -6.28 -30.26 -14.34
N LEU A 15 -6.54 -29.75 -15.54
CA LEU A 15 -7.80 -29.98 -16.24
C LEU A 15 -7.96 -31.47 -16.59
N GLY A 16 -9.16 -32.02 -16.37
CA GLY A 16 -9.45 -33.43 -16.61
C GLY A 16 -8.90 -34.41 -15.57
N ARG A 17 -8.10 -33.93 -14.60
CA ARG A 17 -7.65 -34.75 -13.45
C ARG A 17 -8.77 -34.95 -12.44
N ARG A 18 -8.65 -35.99 -11.62
CA ARG A 18 -9.65 -36.33 -10.61
C ARG A 18 -9.13 -36.05 -9.21
N ILE A 19 -10.01 -35.51 -8.37
CA ILE A 19 -9.77 -35.26 -6.95
C ILE A 19 -10.88 -35.89 -6.12
N LYS A 20 -10.54 -36.25 -4.88
CA LYS A 20 -11.49 -36.67 -3.85
C LYS A 20 -11.20 -35.90 -2.57
N ASN A 21 -12.24 -35.57 -1.82
CA ASN A 21 -12.11 -34.79 -0.58
C ASN A 21 -11.89 -35.71 0.64
N ALA A 22 -12.60 -36.84 0.69
CA ALA A 22 -12.40 -37.90 1.69
C ALA A 22 -12.10 -39.25 1.02
N PRO A 23 -11.55 -40.24 1.76
CA PRO A 23 -11.24 -41.57 1.20
C PRO A 23 -12.45 -42.26 0.53
N ASN A 24 -13.64 -42.09 1.12
CA ASN A 24 -14.91 -42.69 0.70
C ASN A 24 -15.72 -41.82 -0.29
N ASP A 25 -15.26 -40.61 -0.60
CA ASP A 25 -15.97 -39.74 -1.55
C ASP A 25 -15.71 -40.20 -3.00
N PRO A 26 -16.70 -40.08 -3.91
CA PRO A 26 -16.50 -40.40 -5.31
C PRO A 26 -15.47 -39.46 -5.95
N TRP A 27 -14.72 -39.99 -6.91
CA TRP A 27 -13.77 -39.21 -7.70
C TRP A 27 -14.50 -38.15 -8.54
N ARG A 28 -13.99 -36.91 -8.52
CA ARG A 28 -14.56 -35.77 -9.25
C ARG A 28 -13.55 -35.16 -10.19
N THR A 29 -13.95 -34.93 -11.43
CA THR A 29 -13.10 -34.36 -12.47
C THR A 29 -13.00 -32.84 -12.32
N ILE A 30 -11.78 -32.32 -12.45
CA ILE A 30 -11.52 -30.88 -12.51
C ILE A 30 -11.95 -30.37 -13.90
N VAL A 31 -12.99 -29.55 -13.91
CA VAL A 31 -13.59 -28.98 -15.14
C VAL A 31 -13.00 -27.62 -15.51
N GLY A 32 -12.34 -26.94 -14.59
CA GLY A 32 -11.84 -25.59 -14.78
C GLY A 32 -10.86 -25.17 -13.69
N VAL A 33 -10.03 -24.17 -14.00
CA VAL A 33 -9.11 -23.55 -13.02
C VAL A 33 -9.38 -22.05 -12.99
N ALA A 34 -9.87 -21.56 -11.85
CA ALA A 34 -10.06 -20.14 -11.60
C ALA A 34 -8.72 -19.45 -11.26
N GLY A 35 -8.72 -18.11 -11.33
CA GLY A 35 -7.61 -17.26 -10.87
C GLY A 35 -7.30 -17.46 -9.39
N ASP A 36 -6.26 -16.78 -8.89
CA ASP A 36 -5.96 -16.82 -7.46
C ASP A 36 -6.86 -15.88 -6.68
N GLU A 37 -7.57 -16.42 -5.71
CA GLU A 37 -8.40 -15.66 -4.78
C GLU A 37 -7.71 -15.56 -3.43
N ARG A 38 -7.85 -14.40 -2.78
CA ARG A 38 -7.23 -14.11 -1.49
C ARG A 38 -8.30 -14.03 -0.41
N ASP A 39 -8.71 -15.20 0.06
CA ASP A 39 -9.78 -15.34 1.05
C ASP A 39 -9.30 -14.96 2.47
N ASP A 40 -8.07 -15.34 2.85
CA ASP A 40 -7.49 -15.03 4.17
C ASP A 40 -6.99 -13.58 4.34
N GLY A 41 -7.21 -12.72 3.34
CA GLY A 41 -6.82 -11.32 3.31
C GLY A 41 -5.75 -10.97 2.27
N LEU A 42 -5.72 -9.69 1.88
CA LEU A 42 -4.91 -9.19 0.75
C LEU A 42 -3.38 -9.29 0.97
N ALA A 43 -2.95 -9.37 2.23
CA ALA A 43 -1.54 -9.45 2.62
C ALA A 43 -1.02 -10.90 2.74
N LYS A 44 -1.91 -11.90 2.72
CA LYS A 44 -1.54 -13.32 2.84
C LYS A 44 -1.44 -13.96 1.46
N PRO A 45 -0.65 -15.05 1.31
CA PRO A 45 -0.65 -15.82 0.07
C PRO A 45 -2.05 -16.37 -0.21
N ALA A 46 -2.39 -16.49 -1.50
CA ALA A 46 -3.67 -17.07 -1.91
C ALA A 46 -3.73 -18.54 -1.46
N PRO A 47 -4.70 -18.94 -0.61
CA PRO A 47 -4.81 -20.32 -0.17
C PRO A 47 -5.18 -21.25 -1.33
N ALA A 48 -4.95 -22.54 -1.12
CA ALA A 48 -5.40 -23.59 -2.02
C ALA A 48 -6.92 -23.75 -1.89
N ILE A 49 -7.69 -23.17 -2.82
CA ILE A 49 -9.16 -23.22 -2.83
C ILE A 49 -9.64 -24.14 -3.96
N VAL A 50 -10.65 -24.96 -3.64
CA VAL A 50 -11.41 -25.77 -4.61
C VAL A 50 -12.87 -25.34 -4.57
N PHE A 51 -13.43 -25.01 -5.74
CA PHE A 51 -14.84 -24.66 -5.88
C PHE A 51 -15.68 -25.92 -6.10
N TRP A 52 -16.66 -26.09 -5.22
CA TRP A 52 -17.57 -27.22 -5.22
C TRP A 52 -18.97 -26.76 -5.68
N PRO A 53 -19.69 -27.56 -6.48
CA PRO A 53 -21.11 -27.32 -6.75
C PRO A 53 -21.94 -27.16 -5.47
N LEU A 54 -23.03 -26.39 -5.57
CA LEU A 54 -23.95 -26.15 -4.44
C LEU A 54 -24.65 -27.41 -3.94
N VAL A 55 -24.95 -28.36 -4.82
CA VAL A 55 -25.58 -29.63 -4.50
C VAL A 55 -24.62 -30.75 -4.85
N ILE A 56 -24.13 -31.44 -3.83
CA ILE A 56 -23.24 -32.58 -3.98
C ILE A 56 -23.76 -33.75 -3.16
N ARG A 57 -23.96 -34.88 -3.82
CA ARG A 57 -24.20 -36.17 -3.17
C ARG A 57 -22.86 -36.80 -2.79
N HIS A 58 -22.80 -37.46 -1.63
CA HIS A 58 -21.59 -38.11 -1.12
C HIS A 58 -20.41 -37.12 -1.02
N PHE A 59 -20.51 -36.19 -0.07
CA PHE A 59 -19.48 -35.19 0.22
C PHE A 59 -19.19 -35.20 1.71
N TRP A 60 -17.92 -35.18 2.11
CA TRP A 60 -17.51 -35.28 3.52
C TRP A 60 -18.08 -36.52 4.22
N ASN A 61 -18.13 -37.67 3.54
CA ASN A 61 -18.69 -38.91 4.11
C ASN A 61 -20.19 -38.80 4.51
N SER A 62 -20.91 -37.79 4.02
CA SER A 62 -22.37 -37.64 4.18
C SER A 62 -23.10 -37.95 2.87
N PRO A 63 -24.20 -38.73 2.88
CA PRO A 63 -24.95 -39.09 1.67
C PRO A 63 -25.51 -37.86 0.93
N VAL A 64 -25.88 -36.81 1.66
CA VAL A 64 -26.28 -35.52 1.11
C VAL A 64 -25.74 -34.40 2.00
N ASP A 65 -24.86 -33.57 1.45
CA ASP A 65 -24.41 -32.34 2.11
C ASP A 65 -25.03 -31.15 1.37
N VAL A 66 -25.94 -30.44 2.04
CA VAL A 66 -26.52 -29.18 1.54
C VAL A 66 -25.87 -28.06 2.31
N ARG A 67 -25.11 -27.21 1.61
CA ARG A 67 -24.53 -26.00 2.20
C ARG A 67 -25.68 -25.06 2.61
N ARG A 68 -26.05 -25.07 3.90
CA ARG A 68 -27.18 -24.28 4.43
C ARG A 68 -26.91 -22.77 4.47
N GLY A 69 -25.66 -22.34 4.40
CA GLY A 69 -25.27 -20.93 4.26
C GLY A 69 -25.00 -20.57 2.80
N LEU A 70 -26.01 -20.10 2.06
CA LEU A 70 -25.81 -19.48 0.75
C LEU A 70 -25.69 -17.96 0.91
N THR A 71 -24.59 -17.40 0.42
CA THR A 71 -24.45 -15.96 0.23
C THR A 71 -24.73 -15.65 -1.23
N TYR A 72 -25.67 -14.77 -1.51
CA TYR A 72 -25.99 -14.32 -2.87
C TYR A 72 -25.20 -13.05 -3.18
N ALA A 73 -24.49 -13.07 -4.31
CA ALA A 73 -23.84 -11.89 -4.86
C ALA A 73 -24.69 -11.35 -6.01
N ILE A 74 -25.22 -10.14 -5.84
CA ILE A 74 -26.05 -9.47 -6.85
C ILE A 74 -25.21 -8.36 -7.49
N ARG A 75 -25.04 -8.43 -8.81
CA ARG A 75 -24.41 -7.35 -9.58
C ARG A 75 -25.49 -6.38 -10.02
N THR A 76 -25.30 -5.10 -9.73
CA THR A 76 -26.25 -4.02 -10.06
C THR A 76 -25.48 -2.78 -10.48
N GLU A 77 -26.06 -2.02 -11.41
CA GLU A 77 -25.56 -0.71 -11.82
C GLU A 77 -26.01 0.42 -10.88
N ARG A 78 -26.97 0.13 -9.98
CA ARG A 78 -27.56 1.09 -9.02
C ARG A 78 -27.24 0.76 -7.55
N PRO A 79 -25.97 0.58 -7.15
CA PRO A 79 -25.61 0.04 -5.82
C PRO A 79 -25.97 0.96 -4.64
N LYS A 80 -26.28 2.23 -4.88
CA LYS A 80 -26.64 3.23 -3.85
C LYS A 80 -28.15 3.57 -3.81
N SER A 81 -29.00 2.91 -4.60
CA SER A 81 -30.43 3.20 -4.55
C SER A 81 -31.02 2.75 -3.21
N PRO A 82 -31.66 3.63 -2.42
CA PRO A 82 -32.30 3.24 -1.16
C PRO A 82 -33.49 2.29 -1.36
N THR A 83 -34.03 2.19 -2.59
CA THR A 83 -35.15 1.30 -2.92
C THR A 83 -34.70 -0.11 -3.29
N LEU A 84 -33.48 -0.28 -3.80
CA LEU A 84 -32.99 -1.56 -4.33
C LEU A 84 -33.00 -2.66 -3.26
N MET A 85 -32.70 -2.29 -2.01
CA MET A 85 -32.76 -3.23 -0.89
C MET A 85 -34.17 -3.77 -0.68
N LYS A 86 -35.16 -2.89 -0.70
CA LYS A 86 -36.58 -3.25 -0.54
C LYS A 86 -37.07 -4.09 -1.73
N GLU A 87 -36.65 -3.74 -2.94
CA GLU A 87 -36.95 -4.50 -4.17
C GLU A 87 -36.41 -5.94 -4.07
N ILE A 88 -35.14 -6.11 -3.65
CA ILE A 88 -34.53 -7.44 -3.46
C ILE A 88 -35.26 -8.21 -2.36
N GLN A 89 -35.56 -7.56 -1.24
CA GLN A 89 -36.27 -8.20 -0.13
C GLN A 89 -37.66 -8.69 -0.53
N GLN A 90 -38.42 -7.87 -1.27
CA GLN A 90 -39.72 -8.26 -1.81
C GLN A 90 -39.62 -9.42 -2.80
N ALA A 91 -38.59 -9.42 -3.67
CA ALA A 91 -38.36 -10.52 -4.60
C ALA A 91 -37.96 -11.84 -3.90
N VAL A 92 -37.27 -11.78 -2.77
CA VAL A 92 -36.97 -12.97 -1.95
C VAL A 92 -38.23 -13.46 -1.25
N TRP A 93 -39.02 -12.54 -0.68
CA TRP A 93 -40.25 -12.87 0.03
C TRP A 93 -41.38 -13.36 -0.87
N SER A 94 -41.40 -13.00 -2.16
CA SER A 94 -42.34 -13.58 -3.12
C SER A 94 -42.10 -15.07 -3.38
N VAL A 95 -40.87 -15.54 -3.18
CA VAL A 95 -40.52 -16.97 -3.27
C VAL A 95 -40.70 -17.65 -1.91
N ASN A 96 -40.22 -17.04 -0.83
CA ASN A 96 -40.34 -17.59 0.53
C ASN A 96 -40.29 -16.48 1.59
N GLY A 97 -41.44 -16.17 2.19
CA GLY A 97 -41.58 -15.15 3.22
C GLY A 97 -40.92 -15.47 4.57
N ASN A 98 -40.55 -16.74 4.82
CA ASN A 98 -39.91 -17.15 6.07
C ASN A 98 -38.37 -17.02 6.03
N LEU A 99 -37.78 -16.55 4.93
CA LEU A 99 -36.34 -16.34 4.82
C LEU A 99 -35.93 -14.97 5.41
N PRO A 100 -35.11 -14.94 6.46
CA PRO A 100 -34.55 -13.69 6.96
C PRO A 100 -33.50 -13.16 5.97
N VAL A 101 -33.80 -12.02 5.34
CA VAL A 101 -32.81 -11.26 4.55
C VAL A 101 -31.92 -10.49 5.53
N ALA A 102 -30.93 -11.18 6.10
CA ALA A 102 -30.01 -10.64 7.10
C ALA A 102 -28.62 -10.36 6.49
N ASN A 103 -27.91 -9.36 7.02
CA ASN A 103 -26.54 -9.00 6.63
C ASN A 103 -26.35 -8.62 5.16
N VAL A 104 -27.25 -7.83 4.57
CA VAL A 104 -26.97 -7.26 3.25
C VAL A 104 -25.87 -6.22 3.38
N ARG A 105 -24.74 -6.49 2.73
CA ARG A 105 -23.56 -5.61 2.73
C ARG A 105 -23.17 -5.28 1.30
N THR A 106 -22.75 -4.04 1.10
CA THR A 106 -22.20 -3.64 -0.19
C THR A 106 -20.71 -3.98 -0.25
N LEU A 107 -20.20 -4.33 -1.43
CA LEU A 107 -18.76 -4.57 -1.63
C LEU A 107 -17.88 -3.41 -1.13
N PRO A 108 -18.23 -2.12 -1.35
CA PRO A 108 -17.46 -1.01 -0.78
C PRO A 108 -17.39 -1.01 0.75
N GLU A 109 -18.45 -1.41 1.44
CA GLU A 109 -18.47 -1.48 2.92
C GLU A 109 -17.60 -2.63 3.45
N ILE A 110 -17.59 -3.76 2.75
CA ILE A 110 -16.71 -4.88 3.08
C ILE A 110 -15.25 -4.45 2.87
N MET A 111 -14.97 -3.75 1.77
CA MET A 111 -13.63 -3.24 1.46
C MET A 111 -13.17 -2.18 2.49
N SER A 112 -14.05 -1.26 2.89
CA SER A 112 -13.70 -0.21 3.86
C SER A 112 -13.35 -0.77 5.24
N ARG A 113 -14.09 -1.77 5.71
CA ARG A 113 -13.75 -2.48 6.97
C ARG A 113 -12.41 -3.20 6.90
N SER A 114 -12.11 -3.83 5.77
CA SER A 114 -10.82 -4.51 5.57
C SER A 114 -9.65 -3.52 5.51
N MET A 115 -9.87 -2.33 4.95
CA MET A 115 -8.88 -1.25 4.91
C MET A 115 -8.72 -0.52 6.24
N ALA A 116 -9.77 -0.46 7.08
CA ALA A 116 -9.77 0.30 8.33
C ALA A 116 -8.63 -0.08 9.29
N GLN A 117 -8.34 -1.39 9.42
CA GLN A 117 -7.26 -1.87 10.28
C GLN A 117 -5.87 -1.46 9.76
N THR A 118 -5.69 -1.47 8.43
CA THR A 118 -4.44 -1.05 7.80
C THR A 118 -4.25 0.46 7.92
N SER A 119 -5.31 1.24 7.66
CA SER A 119 -5.25 2.70 7.77
C SER A 119 -5.00 3.15 9.22
N PHE A 120 -5.57 2.46 10.20
CA PHE A 120 -5.33 2.76 11.61
C PHE A 120 -3.85 2.61 11.98
N ALA A 121 -3.23 1.50 11.60
CA ALA A 121 -1.80 1.28 11.84
C ALA A 121 -0.92 2.32 11.13
N LEU A 122 -1.25 2.69 9.90
CA LEU A 122 -0.54 3.73 9.15
C LEU A 122 -0.67 5.11 9.79
N VAL A 123 -1.84 5.45 10.33
CA VAL A 123 -2.05 6.72 11.06
C VAL A 123 -1.21 6.74 12.33
N MET A 124 -1.19 5.67 13.12
CA MET A 124 -0.34 5.59 14.30
C MET A 124 1.15 5.71 13.96
N LEU A 125 1.59 5.05 12.90
CA LEU A 125 2.97 5.14 12.42
C LEU A 125 3.30 6.56 11.93
N ALA A 126 2.38 7.24 11.26
CA ALA A 126 2.54 8.62 10.83
C ALA A 126 2.67 9.58 12.02
N ILE A 127 1.85 9.39 13.06
CA ILE A 127 1.94 10.17 14.30
C ILE A 127 3.30 9.93 14.98
N ALA A 128 3.71 8.67 15.13
CA ALA A 128 5.00 8.32 15.73
C ALA A 128 6.18 8.92 14.94
N ALA A 129 6.13 8.86 13.62
CA ALA A 129 7.12 9.48 12.74
C ALA A 129 7.15 11.01 12.90
N GLY A 130 5.97 11.65 13.03
CA GLY A 130 5.86 13.09 13.31
C GLY A 130 6.49 13.49 14.64
N VAL A 131 6.24 12.72 15.70
CA VAL A 131 6.87 12.94 17.02
C VAL A 131 8.38 12.75 16.95
N ALA A 132 8.85 11.67 16.30
CA ALA A 132 10.28 11.43 16.12
C ALA A 132 10.96 12.57 15.36
N LEU A 133 10.31 13.12 14.33
CA LEU A 133 10.81 14.26 13.56
C LEU A 133 10.85 15.54 14.41
N ALA A 134 9.82 15.81 15.22
CA ALA A 134 9.80 16.94 16.14
C ALA A 134 10.94 16.84 17.17
N LEU A 135 11.15 15.66 17.76
CA LEU A 135 12.27 15.40 18.67
C LEU A 135 13.63 15.59 17.98
N GLY A 136 13.76 15.17 16.72
CA GLY A 136 14.94 15.41 15.90
C GLY A 136 15.22 16.90 15.71
N VAL A 137 14.20 17.70 15.39
CA VAL A 137 14.33 19.17 15.26
C VAL A 137 14.76 19.82 16.58
N VAL A 138 14.17 19.41 17.70
CA VAL A 138 14.55 19.90 19.03
C VAL A 138 16.00 19.54 19.36
N GLY A 139 16.42 18.31 19.04
CA GLY A 139 17.81 17.86 19.23
C GLY A 139 18.81 18.68 18.40
N ILE A 140 18.52 18.92 17.13
CA ILE A 140 19.35 19.76 16.25
C ILE A 140 19.42 21.19 16.80
N TYR A 141 18.29 21.76 17.24
CA TYR A 141 18.27 23.08 17.87
C TYR A 141 19.16 23.12 19.13
N GLY A 142 19.09 22.09 19.98
CA GLY A 142 19.94 21.98 21.16
C GLY A 142 21.44 21.96 20.83
N VAL A 143 21.85 21.19 19.81
CA VAL A 143 23.25 21.15 19.35
C VAL A 143 23.69 22.49 18.78
N ILE A 144 22.88 23.13 17.94
CA ILE A 144 23.19 24.45 17.36
C ILE A 144 23.29 25.51 18.46
N ALA A 145 22.34 25.52 19.41
CA ALA A 145 22.33 26.45 20.54
C ALA A 145 23.57 26.27 21.43
N TYR A 146 23.99 25.02 21.67
CA TYR A 146 25.21 24.73 22.41
C TYR A 146 26.47 25.25 21.71
N VAL A 147 26.60 25.01 20.40
CA VAL A 147 27.74 25.49 19.61
C VAL A 147 27.75 27.03 19.54
N ALA A 148 26.59 27.65 19.38
CA ALA A 148 26.46 29.10 19.43
C ALA A 148 26.87 29.66 20.81
N ALA A 149 26.43 29.02 21.90
CA ALA A 149 26.78 29.39 23.26
C ALA A 149 28.30 29.31 23.52
N GLN A 150 28.99 28.29 22.97
CA GLN A 150 30.45 28.19 23.06
C GLN A 150 31.18 29.30 22.29
N ARG A 151 30.65 29.75 21.16
CA ARG A 151 31.25 30.83 20.35
C ARG A 151 30.84 32.24 20.77
N THR A 152 29.99 32.39 21.79
CA THR A 152 29.47 33.69 22.25
C THR A 152 30.57 34.68 22.65
N LYS A 153 31.70 34.21 23.22
CA LYS A 153 32.81 35.11 23.59
C LYS A 153 33.46 35.77 22.39
N GLU A 154 33.72 35.03 21.31
CA GLU A 154 34.31 35.58 20.07
C GLU A 154 33.31 36.46 19.32
N ILE A 155 32.03 36.05 19.31
CA ILE A 155 30.94 36.78 18.66
C ILE A 155 30.66 38.10 19.39
N GLY A 156 30.66 38.11 20.73
CA GLY A 156 30.45 39.31 21.54
C GLY A 156 31.52 40.37 21.34
N ILE A 157 32.78 39.97 21.18
CA ILE A 157 33.89 40.89 20.88
C ILE A 157 33.73 41.48 19.47
N ARG A 158 33.36 40.67 18.47
CA ARG A 158 33.10 41.17 17.10
C ARG A 158 31.90 42.12 17.02
N ILE A 159 30.84 41.86 17.79
CA ILE A 159 29.66 42.75 17.85
C ILE A 159 30.02 44.07 18.55
N ALA A 160 30.83 44.05 19.60
CA ALA A 160 31.34 45.26 20.25
C ALA A 160 32.21 46.12 19.32
N LEU A 161 32.83 45.50 18.30
CA LEU A 161 33.58 46.14 17.22
C LEU A 161 32.70 46.55 16.01
N GLY A 162 31.38 46.36 16.08
CA GLY A 162 30.42 46.81 15.05
C GLY A 162 30.11 45.78 13.94
N ALA A 163 30.50 44.51 14.09
CA ALA A 163 30.24 43.50 13.07
C ALA A 163 28.77 43.01 13.04
N VAL A 164 28.25 42.75 11.83
CA VAL A 164 26.87 42.35 11.57
C VAL A 164 26.61 40.89 11.99
N SER A 165 25.75 40.69 13.00
CA SER A 165 25.38 39.37 13.57
C SER A 165 24.61 38.43 12.63
N ARG A 166 24.15 38.94 11.47
CA ARG A 166 23.28 38.23 10.52
C ARG A 166 24.00 37.12 9.74
N ASP A 167 25.29 37.28 9.47
CA ASP A 167 26.07 36.30 8.71
C ASP A 167 26.34 35.02 9.51
N VAL A 168 26.52 35.15 10.82
CA VAL A 168 26.73 34.01 11.72
C VAL A 168 25.44 33.18 11.81
N ALA A 169 24.29 33.82 12.00
CA ALA A 169 23.00 33.15 12.02
C ALA A 169 22.69 32.44 10.68
N SER A 170 22.99 33.08 9.56
CA SER A 170 22.85 32.50 8.21
C SER A 170 23.69 31.23 8.01
N LEU A 171 24.92 31.23 8.52
CA LEU A 171 25.83 30.08 8.42
C LEU A 171 25.30 28.85 9.17
N PHE A 172 24.75 29.06 10.37
CA PHE A 172 24.14 27.99 11.18
C PHE A 172 22.83 27.48 10.58
N VAL A 173 21.98 28.37 10.07
CA VAL A 173 20.74 27.97 9.38
C VAL A 173 21.05 27.16 8.13
N ARG A 174 22.05 27.55 7.34
CA ARG A 174 22.51 26.77 6.17
C ARG A 174 23.05 25.40 6.56
N HIS A 175 23.84 25.31 7.63
CA HIS A 175 24.31 24.02 8.16
C HIS A 175 23.15 23.14 8.64
N GLY A 176 22.18 23.70 9.35
CA GLY A 176 20.97 23.00 9.78
C GLY A 176 20.14 22.48 8.61
N LEU A 177 19.96 23.30 7.57
CA LEU A 177 19.28 22.90 6.33
C LEU A 177 20.02 21.81 5.56
N LEU A 178 21.35 21.88 5.48
CA LEU A 178 22.17 20.84 4.86
C LEU A 178 22.05 19.52 5.62
N LEU A 179 22.16 19.55 6.95
CA LEU A 179 22.06 18.35 7.78
C LEU A 179 20.66 17.73 7.73
N ALA A 180 19.61 18.56 7.75
CA ALA A 180 18.23 18.12 7.55
C ALA A 180 18.03 17.50 6.16
N GLY A 181 18.58 18.13 5.11
CA GLY A 181 18.52 17.61 3.74
C GLY A 181 19.20 16.26 3.59
N VAL A 182 20.39 16.07 4.18
CA VAL A 182 21.09 14.79 4.20
C VAL A 182 20.29 13.73 4.97
N GLY A 183 19.73 14.10 6.13
CA GLY A 183 18.85 13.21 6.91
C GLY A 183 17.62 12.76 6.13
N ILE A 184 16.97 13.67 5.41
CA ILE A 184 15.82 13.37 4.54
C ILE A 184 16.23 12.45 3.38
N ALA A 185 17.37 12.71 2.73
CA ALA A 185 17.87 11.89 1.63
C ALA A 185 18.21 10.47 2.10
N LEU A 186 18.91 10.34 3.23
CA LEU A 186 19.22 9.04 3.84
C LEU A 186 17.95 8.32 4.31
N GLY A 187 17.00 9.04 4.91
CA GLY A 187 15.71 8.51 5.32
C GLY A 187 14.90 7.97 4.13
N MET A 188 14.85 8.70 3.02
CA MET A 188 14.22 8.23 1.77
C MET A 188 14.94 7.01 1.19
N ALA A 189 16.27 7.00 1.18
CA ALA A 189 17.04 5.86 0.72
C ALA A 189 16.78 4.61 1.59
N ALA A 190 16.76 4.78 2.92
CA ALA A 190 16.42 3.72 3.87
C ALA A 190 14.98 3.23 3.71
N ALA A 191 14.01 4.13 3.49
CA ALA A 191 12.62 3.76 3.23
C ALA A 191 12.46 2.98 1.92
N ALA A 192 13.13 3.43 0.85
CA ALA A 192 13.16 2.73 -0.43
C ALA A 192 13.84 1.36 -0.31
N ALA A 193 14.94 1.27 0.45
CA ALA A 193 15.61 0.01 0.74
C ALA A 193 14.73 -0.92 1.58
N ALA A 194 14.12 -0.45 2.66
CA ALA A 194 13.20 -1.22 3.50
C ALA A 194 12.03 -1.79 2.67
N THR A 195 11.47 -0.99 1.76
CA THR A 195 10.42 -1.45 0.82
C THR A 195 10.91 -2.56 -0.11
N ARG A 196 12.21 -2.61 -0.43
CA ARG A 196 12.83 -3.66 -1.24
C ARG A 196 13.26 -4.89 -0.44
N ILE A 197 13.64 -4.71 0.84
CA ILE A 197 14.19 -5.77 1.70
C ILE A 197 13.08 -6.55 2.41
N VAL A 198 11.89 -5.97 2.60
CA VAL A 198 10.70 -6.77 2.93
C VAL A 198 10.60 -7.83 1.84
N PRO A 199 10.83 -9.12 2.15
CA PRO A 199 10.85 -10.16 1.15
C PRO A 199 9.52 -10.07 0.41
N ALA A 200 9.57 -10.25 -0.91
CA ALA A 200 8.40 -10.35 -1.76
C ALA A 200 7.54 -11.57 -1.36
N ARG A 201 6.98 -11.59 -0.15
CA ARG A 201 5.79 -12.36 0.22
C ARG A 201 4.55 -11.55 -0.15
N ASN A 202 4.66 -10.85 -1.28
CA ASN A 202 3.59 -10.12 -1.91
C ASN A 202 3.33 -10.85 -3.24
N PRO A 203 2.25 -11.63 -3.37
CA PRO A 203 1.89 -12.30 -4.62
C PRO A 203 1.42 -11.31 -5.71
N ARG A 204 1.62 -9.99 -5.54
CA ARG A 204 1.19 -8.96 -6.50
C ARG A 204 2.06 -8.85 -7.75
N ARG A 205 3.09 -9.69 -7.95
CA ARG A 205 3.88 -9.66 -9.19
C ARG A 205 3.89 -11.05 -9.84
N PRO A 206 3.12 -11.29 -10.92
CA PRO A 206 3.44 -12.39 -11.80
C PRO A 206 4.82 -12.11 -12.39
N HIS A 207 5.65 -13.15 -12.45
CA HIS A 207 6.97 -13.18 -13.05
C HIS A 207 6.99 -12.49 -14.42
N ARG A 208 7.33 -11.20 -14.46
CA ARG A 208 7.86 -10.58 -15.67
C ARG A 208 9.35 -10.47 -15.48
N SER A 209 10.05 -11.41 -16.12
CA SER A 209 11.40 -11.30 -16.67
C SER A 209 12.35 -10.37 -15.92
N ARG A 210 13.34 -10.99 -15.29
CA ARG A 210 14.49 -10.45 -14.57
C ARG A 210 15.51 -9.74 -15.50
N ARG A 211 15.04 -8.98 -16.49
CA ARG A 211 15.83 -8.19 -17.44
C ARG A 211 15.07 -6.90 -17.76
N SER A 212 15.71 -5.75 -17.58
CA SER A 212 15.21 -4.36 -17.75
C SER A 212 14.57 -3.70 -16.51
N ALA A 213 15.40 -3.38 -15.52
CA ALA A 213 15.14 -2.24 -14.62
C ALA A 213 16.43 -1.45 -14.32
N ALA A 214 17.35 -1.46 -15.28
CA ALA A 214 18.44 -0.50 -15.38
C ALA A 214 18.03 0.57 -16.41
N ALA A 215 16.97 1.33 -16.12
CA ALA A 215 16.55 2.50 -16.89
C ALA A 215 15.45 3.20 -16.09
N GLY A 216 15.83 4.20 -15.30
CA GLY A 216 14.87 4.97 -14.50
C GLY A 216 15.53 5.76 -13.39
N SER A 217 16.69 6.34 -13.67
CA SER A 217 17.35 7.31 -12.79
C SER A 217 17.92 8.39 -13.69
N VAL A 218 17.05 9.25 -14.21
CA VAL A 218 17.46 10.54 -14.75
C VAL A 218 16.64 11.61 -14.03
N THR A 219 17.31 12.12 -13.00
CA THR A 219 17.22 13.44 -12.41
C THR A 219 16.70 14.52 -13.36
N SER A 220 15.67 15.26 -12.94
CA SER A 220 15.52 16.66 -13.33
C SER A 220 15.03 17.49 -12.15
N ILE A 221 15.91 17.70 -11.17
CA ILE A 221 15.87 18.89 -10.32
C ILE A 221 16.71 19.92 -11.08
N ARG A 222 16.06 20.86 -11.77
CA ARG A 222 16.70 22.10 -12.22
C ARG A 222 16.09 23.24 -11.43
N SER A 223 16.79 23.62 -10.37
CA SER A 223 16.57 24.84 -9.59
C SER A 223 16.95 26.08 -10.39
N ALA A 224 16.08 27.10 -10.30
CA ALA A 224 16.34 28.52 -10.10
C ALA A 224 17.47 29.25 -10.88
N GLY A 225 17.11 30.39 -11.47
CA GLY A 225 18.05 31.52 -11.65
C GLY A 225 17.83 32.37 -12.90
N LEU A 226 16.91 33.34 -12.85
CA LEU A 226 17.16 34.67 -13.43
C LEU A 226 18.27 35.37 -12.60
N PRO A 227 19.00 36.39 -13.08
CA PRO A 227 18.96 37.12 -14.36
C PRO A 227 20.35 37.25 -15.03
N PRO A 228 20.46 37.92 -16.20
CA PRO A 228 21.66 38.70 -16.48
C PRO A 228 21.32 40.15 -16.84
N SER A 229 21.92 41.07 -16.07
CA SER A 229 21.94 42.50 -16.32
C SER A 229 23.37 42.91 -16.69
N ARG A 230 23.52 43.66 -17.79
CA ARG A 230 24.71 44.41 -18.25
C ARG A 230 25.87 43.53 -18.76
N GLU A 231 26.61 43.86 -19.82
CA GLU A 231 26.95 45.15 -20.42
C GLU A 231 27.58 44.91 -21.81
N ALA A 232 27.77 46.01 -22.58
CA ALA A 232 28.69 46.13 -23.72
C ALA A 232 28.14 45.62 -25.08
N LEU A 233 28.18 46.32 -26.22
CA LEU A 233 28.91 47.52 -26.65
C LEU A 233 28.24 48.04 -27.95
N ARG A 234 28.14 49.36 -28.07
CA ARG A 234 28.38 50.16 -29.28
C ARG A 234 27.90 49.62 -30.63
N ARG A 235 26.83 50.23 -31.15
CA ARG A 235 26.84 50.68 -32.55
C ARG A 235 26.67 52.19 -32.54
N ASP A 236 27.82 52.87 -32.67
CA ASP A 236 27.87 54.21 -33.20
C ASP A 236 27.53 54.15 -34.68
N SER A 237 26.59 55.00 -35.08
CA SER A 237 26.37 55.46 -36.45
C SER A 237 27.55 56.35 -36.88
N PRO A 238 27.79 56.46 -38.18
CA PRO A 238 27.38 57.71 -38.84
C PRO A 238 26.25 57.50 -39.86
#